data_AF-A0A4V1VGD9-F1
#
_entry.id   AF-A0A4V1VGD9-F1
#
_cell.length_a   1.000
_cell.length_b   1.000
_cell.length_c   1.000
_cell.angle_alpha   90.00
_cell.angle_beta   90.00
_cell.angle_gamma   90.00
#
_symmetry.space_group_name_H-M   'P 1'
#
loop_
_entity.id
_entity.type
_entity.pdbx_description
1 polymer ?
#
loop_
_entity_poly.entity_id
_entity_poly.type
_entity_poly.pdbx_seq_one_letter_code
_entity_poly.pdbx_strand_id
1 'polypeptide(L)'
;GLALLGTAGMGLASGANAATWSQAKPTLDAIKFCESSNNYQAQNPTSTASGAYQFLDTTWQSLDASAGYSRAKFAPASVQDAAALELYNEMGTSPWAASSSCWAK
;
A
#
# COMPACT_ATOMS: atom_id res chain seq x y z
N GLY A 1 -15.47 -48.64 -19.90
CA GLY A 1 -14.40 -48.20 -19.00
C GLY A 1 -14.32 -46.69 -19.04
N LEU A 2 -14.00 -46.10 -17.89
CA LEU A 2 -13.52 -44.74 -17.57
C LEU A 2 -13.21 -43.81 -18.78
N ALA A 3 -13.45 -42.50 -18.71
CA ALA A 3 -13.04 -41.65 -17.60
C ALA A 3 -13.88 -40.35 -17.48
N LEU A 4 -13.95 -39.90 -16.22
CA LEU A 4 -14.57 -38.68 -15.74
C LEU A 4 -13.96 -37.42 -16.41
N LEU A 5 -14.85 -36.50 -16.80
CA LEU A 5 -14.50 -35.13 -17.19
C LEU A 5 -13.83 -34.44 -16.00
N GLY A 6 -12.58 -34.03 -16.19
CA GLY A 6 -11.81 -33.29 -15.21
C GLY A 6 -12.41 -31.91 -14.97
N THR A 7 -12.66 -31.59 -13.71
CA THR A 7 -12.98 -30.24 -13.26
C THR A 7 -11.75 -29.36 -13.38
N ALA A 8 -11.79 -28.36 -14.26
CA ALA A 8 -10.81 -27.29 -14.29
C ALA A 8 -11.04 -26.38 -13.07
N GLY A 9 -10.28 -26.59 -12.00
CA GLY A 9 -10.10 -25.60 -10.95
C GLY A 9 -9.04 -24.58 -11.39
N MET A 10 -9.46 -23.47 -11.98
CA MET A 10 -8.57 -22.33 -12.27
C MET A 10 -9.14 -21.03 -11.70
N GLY A 11 -8.40 -20.42 -10.77
CA GLY A 11 -8.30 -18.96 -10.65
C GLY A 11 -9.38 -18.24 -9.83
N LEU A 12 -9.51 -18.51 -8.53
CA LEU A 12 -10.25 -17.63 -7.61
C LEU A 12 -9.36 -16.60 -6.89
N ALA A 13 -8.02 -16.72 -6.98
CA ALA A 13 -7.10 -15.86 -6.24
C ALA A 13 -6.89 -14.46 -6.87
N SER A 14 -6.95 -14.33 -8.21
CA SER A 14 -6.70 -13.04 -8.89
C SER A 14 -7.81 -12.00 -8.67
N GLY A 15 -9.04 -12.46 -8.38
CA GLY A 15 -10.18 -11.57 -8.14
C GLY A 15 -10.17 -10.91 -6.77
N ALA A 16 -9.66 -11.60 -5.75
CA ALA A 16 -9.58 -11.08 -4.38
C ALA A 16 -8.63 -9.88 -4.32
N ASN A 17 -7.41 -10.01 -4.86
CA ASN A 17 -6.40 -8.94 -4.84
C ASN A 17 -6.85 -7.68 -5.59
N ALA A 18 -7.54 -7.84 -6.72
CA ALA A 18 -8.10 -6.73 -7.48
C ALA A 18 -9.28 -6.06 -6.75
N ALA A 19 -10.11 -6.83 -6.05
CA ALA A 19 -11.19 -6.30 -5.21
C ALA A 19 -10.64 -5.52 -4.01
N THR A 20 -9.58 -6.03 -3.36
CA THR A 20 -8.93 -5.35 -2.23
C THR A 20 -8.33 -4.01 -2.67
N TRP A 21 -7.62 -3.98 -3.81
CA TRP A 21 -7.13 -2.72 -4.37
C TRP A 21 -8.26 -1.75 -4.70
N SER A 22 -9.33 -2.22 -5.34
CA SER A 22 -10.48 -1.38 -5.68
C SER A 22 -11.13 -0.73 -4.44
N GLN A 23 -11.20 -1.45 -3.32
CA GLN A 23 -11.72 -0.94 -2.05
C GLN A 23 -10.75 -0.02 -1.31
N ALA A 24 -9.45 -0.34 -1.32
CA ALA A 24 -8.43 0.45 -0.63
C ALA A 24 -8.07 1.73 -1.39
N LYS A 25 -8.13 1.71 -2.72
CA LYS A 25 -7.59 2.77 -3.59
C LYS A 25 -8.14 4.17 -3.27
N PRO A 26 -9.46 4.40 -3.12
CA PRO A 26 -9.97 5.74 -2.82
C PRO A 26 -9.40 6.29 -1.51
N THR A 27 -9.32 5.45 -0.46
CA THR A 27 -8.75 5.82 0.83
C THR A 27 -7.25 6.08 0.74
N LEU A 28 -6.50 5.22 0.05
CA LEU A 28 -5.06 5.37 -0.13
C LEU A 28 -4.70 6.60 -0.99
N ASP A 29 -5.51 6.94 -2.00
CA ASP A 29 -5.31 8.17 -2.78
C ASP A 29 -5.56 9.42 -1.91
N ALA A 30 -6.58 9.41 -1.05
CA ALA A 30 -6.83 10.50 -0.10
C ALA A 30 -5.69 10.65 0.92
N ILE A 31 -5.22 9.54 1.50
CA ILE A 31 -4.07 9.51 2.40
C ILE A 31 -2.83 10.07 1.70
N LYS A 32 -2.51 9.58 0.49
CA LYS A 32 -1.35 10.03 -0.30
C LYS A 32 -1.36 11.54 -0.54
N PHE A 33 -2.54 12.09 -0.86
CA PHE A 33 -2.69 13.53 -1.01
C PHE A 33 -2.49 14.28 0.31
N CYS A 34 -3.08 13.80 1.41
CA CYS A 34 -2.97 14.42 2.72
C CYS A 34 -1.55 14.36 3.32
N GLU A 35 -0.83 13.27 3.11
CA GLU A 35 0.52 13.05 3.64
C GLU A 35 1.59 13.87 2.90
N SER A 36 1.44 14.04 1.58
CA SER A 36 2.53 14.57 0.76
C SER A 36 2.11 15.40 -0.45
N SER A 37 0.82 15.62 -0.67
CA SER A 37 0.28 16.15 -1.94
C SER A 37 0.73 15.33 -3.15
N ASN A 38 0.74 13.99 -3.02
CA ASN A 38 1.21 13.03 -4.04
C ASN A 38 2.71 13.10 -4.37
N ASN A 39 3.54 13.61 -3.45
CA ASN A 39 4.98 13.70 -3.67
C ASN A 39 5.71 12.43 -3.21
N TYR A 40 6.04 11.55 -4.17
CA TYR A 40 6.79 10.31 -3.95
C TYR A 40 8.23 10.51 -3.46
N GLN A 41 8.77 11.73 -3.50
CA GLN A 41 10.11 12.04 -3.00
C GLN A 41 10.08 12.85 -1.70
N ALA A 42 8.88 13.02 -1.10
CA ALA A 42 8.70 13.79 0.12
C ALA A 42 9.63 13.31 1.24
N GLN A 43 10.10 14.28 2.03
CA GLN A 43 10.88 14.04 3.23
C GLN A 43 10.24 14.88 4.34
N ASN A 44 9.86 14.22 5.43
CA ASN A 44 9.53 14.94 6.63
C ASN A 44 10.78 15.64 7.20
N PRO A 45 10.73 16.94 7.55
CA PRO A 45 11.90 17.67 8.03
C PRO A 45 12.34 17.28 9.45
N THR A 46 11.49 16.63 10.24
CA THR A 46 11.73 16.36 11.66
C THR A 46 11.68 14.88 12.04
N SER A 47 11.32 13.99 11.10
CA SER A 47 11.27 12.55 11.32
C SER A 47 11.83 11.76 10.14
N THR A 48 11.93 10.45 10.31
CA THR A 48 12.31 9.53 9.23
C THR A 48 11.23 9.36 8.17
N ALA A 49 10.00 9.85 8.41
CA ALA A 49 8.89 9.73 7.47
C ALA A 49 9.28 10.26 6.08
N SER A 50 8.99 9.46 5.05
CA SER A 50 9.33 9.82 3.67
C SER A 50 8.40 9.18 2.65
N GLY A 51 8.47 9.64 1.41
CA GLY A 51 7.64 9.15 0.31
C GLY A 51 6.20 9.65 0.39
N ALA A 52 5.38 9.21 -0.58
CA ALA A 52 4.06 9.78 -0.80
C ALA A 52 3.07 9.51 0.37
N TYR A 53 3.34 8.44 1.12
CA TYR A 53 2.55 7.98 2.27
C TYR A 53 3.26 8.21 3.61
N GLN A 54 4.39 8.94 3.60
CA GLN A 54 5.14 9.34 4.80
C GLN A 54 5.49 8.15 5.72
N PHE A 55 5.94 7.04 5.15
CA PHE A 55 6.37 5.86 5.92
C PHE A 55 7.57 6.20 6.78
N LEU A 56 7.51 5.85 8.07
CA LEU A 56 8.69 5.76 8.93
C LEU A 56 9.64 4.67 8.40
N ASP A 57 10.95 4.87 8.51
CA ASP A 57 11.95 3.92 7.99
C ASP A 57 11.76 2.51 8.57
N THR A 58 11.38 2.39 9.85
CA THR A 58 11.12 1.10 10.51
C THR A 58 9.90 0.37 9.95
N THR A 59 8.82 1.10 9.64
CA THR A 59 7.62 0.54 9.03
C THR A 59 7.88 0.20 7.56
N TRP A 60 8.62 1.05 6.86
CA TRP A 60 9.00 0.80 5.47
C TRP A 60 9.76 -0.51 5.37
N GLN A 61 10.80 -0.70 6.18
CA GLN A 61 11.67 -1.89 6.15
C GLN A 61 10.99 -3.19 6.58
N SER A 62 9.80 -3.14 7.20
CA SER A 62 9.06 -4.35 7.58
C SER A 62 8.17 -4.89 6.46
N LEU A 63 7.97 -4.14 5.37
CA LEU A 63 7.06 -4.50 4.29
C LEU A 63 7.80 -5.24 3.17
N ASP A 64 7.22 -6.32 2.66
CA ASP A 64 7.79 -7.11 1.59
C ASP A 64 7.86 -6.31 0.27
N ALA A 65 6.84 -5.51 -0.03
CA ALA A 65 6.82 -4.66 -1.21
C ALA A 65 7.96 -3.63 -1.22
N SER A 66 8.52 -3.28 -0.06
CA SER A 66 9.61 -2.31 0.08
C SER A 66 10.99 -2.85 -0.30
N ALA A 67 11.11 -4.18 -0.47
CA ALA A 67 12.39 -4.87 -0.56
C ALA A 67 13.31 -4.26 -1.64
N GLY A 68 14.58 -4.06 -1.26
CA GLY A 68 15.59 -3.45 -2.12
C GLY A 68 15.69 -1.92 -2.02
N TYR A 69 14.82 -1.25 -1.26
CA TYR A 69 14.89 0.20 -1.01
C TYR A 69 15.02 0.51 0.47
N SER A 70 16.04 1.28 0.84
CA SER A 70 16.31 1.60 2.26
C SER A 70 15.26 2.53 2.88
N ARG A 71 14.60 3.37 2.07
CA ARG A 71 13.57 4.34 2.48
C ARG A 71 12.53 4.52 1.38
N ALA A 72 11.30 4.87 1.76
CA ALA A 72 10.19 5.07 0.83
C ALA A 72 10.51 6.06 -0.30
N LYS A 73 11.09 7.23 0.03
CA LYS A 73 11.42 8.26 -0.98
C LYS A 73 12.42 7.86 -2.06
N PHE A 74 13.15 6.75 -1.88
CA PHE A 74 14.07 6.22 -2.88
C PHE A 74 13.42 5.18 -3.79
N ALA A 75 12.22 4.73 -3.45
CA ALA A 75 11.49 3.74 -4.21
C ALA A 75 10.62 4.39 -5.29
N PRO A 76 10.47 3.74 -6.46
CA PRO A 76 9.51 4.14 -7.48
C PRO A 76 8.08 4.26 -6.94
N ALA A 77 7.24 5.02 -7.64
CA ALA A 77 5.85 5.25 -7.24
C ALA A 77 5.06 3.94 -7.04
N SER A 78 5.21 2.98 -7.96
CA SER A 78 4.53 1.68 -7.89
C SER A 78 4.93 0.87 -6.67
N VAL A 79 6.17 1.00 -6.19
CA VAL A 79 6.67 0.29 -5.00
C VAL A 79 6.06 0.90 -3.75
N GLN A 80 5.97 2.23 -3.67
CA GLN A 80 5.33 2.90 -2.54
C GLN A 80 3.82 2.63 -2.49
N ASP A 81 3.14 2.62 -3.65
CA ASP A 81 1.71 2.28 -3.72
C ASP A 81 1.46 0.82 -3.30
N ALA A 82 2.34 -0.11 -3.70
CA ALA A 82 2.26 -1.51 -3.28
C ALA A 82 2.50 -1.69 -1.77
N ALA A 83 3.51 -1.01 -1.20
CA ALA A 83 3.75 -1.03 0.24
C ALA A 83 2.58 -0.41 1.02
N ALA A 84 1.93 0.63 0.49
CA ALA A 84 0.75 1.23 1.10
C ALA A 84 -0.44 0.28 1.11
N LEU A 85 -0.65 -0.46 0.01
CA LEU A 85 -1.67 -1.50 -0.05
C LEU A 85 -1.39 -2.63 0.93
N GLU A 86 -0.15 -3.10 1.00
CA GLU A 86 0.28 -4.14 1.95
C GLU A 86 -0.01 -3.70 3.40
N LEU A 87 0.48 -2.52 3.79
CA LEU A 87 0.28 -1.99 5.13
C LEU A 87 -1.21 -1.77 5.45
N TYR A 88 -2.00 -1.33 4.47
CA TYR A 88 -3.44 -1.15 4.62
C TYR A 88 -4.17 -2.49 4.82
N ASN A 89 -3.76 -3.55 4.13
CA ASN A 89 -4.35 -4.87 4.30
C ASN A 89 -4.05 -5.46 5.69
N GLU A 90 -2.90 -5.11 6.26
CA GLU A 90 -2.50 -5.56 7.60
C GLU A 90 -3.15 -4.76 8.73
N MET A 91 -3.23 -3.43 8.58
CA MET A 91 -3.55 -2.52 9.69
C MET A 91 -4.71 -1.56 9.41
N GLY A 92 -5.33 -1.64 8.24
CA GLY A 92 -6.31 -0.66 7.78
C GLY A 92 -5.69 0.74 7.74
N THR A 93 -6.41 1.72 8.28
CA THR A 93 -5.97 3.13 8.30
C THR A 93 -5.19 3.53 9.55
N SER A 94 -4.98 2.62 10.51
CA SER A 94 -4.32 2.90 11.79
C SER A 94 -2.97 3.65 11.65
N PRO A 95 -2.08 3.29 10.70
CA PRO A 95 -0.79 3.99 10.53
C PRO A 95 -0.92 5.47 10.14
N TRP A 96 -2.04 5.86 9.53
CA TRP A 96 -2.30 7.22 9.07
C TRP A 96 -3.35 7.94 9.93
N ALA A 97 -3.66 7.43 11.12
CA ALA A 97 -4.68 8.02 11.99
C ALA A 97 -4.39 9.49 12.37
N ALA A 98 -3.11 9.87 12.45
CA ALA A 98 -2.69 11.24 12.76
C ALA A 98 -3.15 12.28 11.72
N SER A 99 -3.32 11.87 10.46
CA SER A 99 -3.79 12.72 9.36
C SER A 99 -5.27 12.49 9.01
N SER A 100 -6.01 11.70 9.81
CA SER A 100 -7.42 11.36 9.56
C SER A 100 -8.34 12.55 9.37
N SER A 101 -8.05 13.67 10.03
CA SER A 101 -8.80 14.93 9.85
C SER A 101 -8.77 15.46 8.42
N CYS A 102 -7.80 15.03 7.59
CA CYS A 102 -7.67 15.35 6.18
C CYS A 102 -8.33 14.31 5.26
N TRP A 103 -8.11 13.01 5.47
CA TRP A 103 -8.53 11.96 4.52
C TRP A 103 -9.88 11.28 4.82
N ALA A 104 -10.41 11.38 6.05
CA ALA A 104 -11.65 10.69 6.45
C ALA A 104 -12.94 11.55 6.24
N LYS A 105 -13.03 12.25 5.11
CA LYS A 105 -14.15 13.17 4.80
C LYS A 105 -15.34 12.49 4.15
#